data_AF-M0MCJ9-F1
#
_entry.id   AF-M0MCJ9-F1
#
_cell.length_a   1.000
_cell.length_b   1.000
_cell.length_c   1.000
_cell.angle_alpha   90.00
_cell.angle_beta   90.00
_cell.angle_gamma   90.00
#
_symmetry.space_group_name_H-M   'P 1'
#
loop_
_entity.id
_entity.type
_entity.pdbx_description
1 polymer ?
#
loop_
_entity_poly.entity_id
_entity_poly.type
_entity_poly.pdbx_seq_one_letter_code
_entity_poly.pdbx_strand_id
1 'polypeptide(L)'
;VLVEAMRAGPSTGMPTKPEQADLEHVLYTSQGDSNRVVFAPGNVAECYDQAREAFRVAYEYQIPAVIVIDQKLSGEMTNVPEAHFDREPNPDLGSTLTEEEIAEAPHHASGKFNRFQHDPENGVSPRSIPGQEGGRYLASGNEHTPQGHISEDPDNRVAQTDRRLRKLDAIRDDLDSTDLDRQTAYGPDDAEYGILVWGSQQPTVEEAVDRLNEDGHSVKALGVSDLMPYPEQDVTDFLESVKECLVVEMNASAQFRGLTQKELGRFGEKLTSLLKYNGNPFEPGEIVEGFDVQVNGGSEPPTAQIRLEPAAGD
;
A
#
# COMPACT_ATOMS: atom_id res chain seq x y z
N VAL A 1 -0.16 -13.98 1.69
CA VAL A 1 -0.90 -12.77 2.10
C VAL A 1 -0.90 -12.69 3.61
N LEU A 2 -0.61 -11.52 4.17
CA LEU A 2 -0.76 -11.21 5.58
C LEU A 2 -1.79 -10.09 5.74
N VAL A 3 -2.54 -10.11 6.83
CA VAL A 3 -3.42 -8.99 7.20
C VAL A 3 -2.88 -8.43 8.51
N GLU A 4 -2.46 -7.17 8.49
CA GLU A 4 -2.12 -6.41 9.68
C GLU A 4 -3.34 -5.60 10.09
N ALA A 5 -3.94 -5.96 11.22
CA ALA A 5 -5.10 -5.28 11.78
C ALA A 5 -4.65 -4.38 12.92
N MET A 6 -4.23 -3.17 12.54
CA MET A 6 -3.60 -2.19 13.41
C MET A 6 -4.52 -1.77 14.55
N ARG A 7 -3.92 -1.62 15.73
CA ARG A 7 -4.55 -1.11 16.95
C ARG A 7 -3.58 -0.20 17.65
N ALA A 8 -4.09 0.65 18.54
CA ALA A 8 -3.27 1.59 19.28
C ALA A 8 -2.16 0.89 20.09
N GLY A 9 -0.92 1.27 19.78
CA GLY A 9 0.29 0.75 20.40
C GLY A 9 0.87 1.70 21.46
N PRO A 10 2.16 1.55 21.81
CA PRO A 10 3.02 0.39 21.58
C PRO A 10 2.75 -0.75 22.58
N SER A 11 3.33 -1.94 22.34
CA SER A 11 3.21 -3.12 23.21
C SER A 11 1.74 -3.57 23.34
N THR A 12 1.23 -3.77 24.56
CA THR A 12 -0.20 -4.04 24.77
C THR A 12 -1.07 -2.89 24.24
N GLY A 13 -0.58 -1.65 24.36
CA GLY A 13 -1.24 -0.43 23.93
C GLY A 13 -2.68 -0.32 24.45
N MET A 14 -3.59 0.09 23.58
CA MET A 14 -5.04 0.07 23.83
C MET A 14 -5.70 -0.94 22.88
N PRO A 15 -5.90 -2.20 23.31
CA PRO A 15 -6.31 -3.28 22.40
C PRO A 15 -7.61 -3.08 21.64
N THR A 16 -8.48 -2.21 22.14
CA THR A 16 -9.80 -1.93 21.59
C THR A 16 -9.90 -0.52 21.04
N LYS A 17 -8.76 0.11 20.67
CA LYS A 17 -8.72 1.46 20.10
C LYS A 17 -7.97 1.48 18.76
N PRO A 18 -8.47 2.19 17.72
CA PRO A 18 -7.80 2.30 16.42
C PRO A 18 -6.56 3.19 16.48
N GLU A 19 -5.59 2.85 15.63
CA GLU A 19 -4.42 3.66 15.32
C GLU A 19 -3.82 3.15 14.00
N GLN A 20 -3.11 4.01 13.29
CA GLN A 20 -2.45 3.76 12.02
C GLN A 20 -0.91 3.92 12.16
N ALA A 21 -0.35 3.42 13.28
CA ALA A 21 1.04 3.64 13.67
C ALA A 21 2.01 2.49 13.29
N ASP A 22 1.53 1.47 12.57
CA ASP A 22 2.35 0.33 12.15
C ASP A 22 2.80 0.41 10.68
N LEU A 23 2.51 1.51 9.96
CA LEU A 23 2.81 1.63 8.52
C LEU A 23 4.29 1.43 8.23
N GLU A 24 5.17 2.20 8.88
CA GLU A 24 6.62 2.06 8.69
C GLU A 24 7.12 0.68 9.11
N HIS A 25 6.50 0.08 10.14
CA HIS A 25 6.83 -1.28 10.56
C HIS A 25 6.54 -2.28 9.43
N VAL A 26 5.35 -2.19 8.82
CA VAL A 26 4.93 -3.06 7.71
C VAL A 26 5.82 -2.86 6.49
N LEU A 27 6.10 -1.61 6.12
CA LEU A 27 6.88 -1.29 4.92
C LEU A 27 8.36 -1.70 5.04
N TYR A 28 8.99 -1.49 6.20
CA TYR A 28 10.45 -1.50 6.30
C TYR A 28 11.03 -2.54 7.25
N THR A 29 10.21 -3.25 8.04
CA THR A 29 10.77 -4.25 8.97
C THR A 29 11.17 -5.51 8.20
N SER A 30 12.47 -5.64 7.93
CA SER A 30 13.20 -6.86 7.56
C SER A 30 14.64 -6.47 7.19
N GLN A 31 15.60 -7.38 7.30
CA GLN A 31 16.96 -7.13 6.83
C GLN A 31 17.07 -7.16 5.30
N GLY A 32 17.88 -6.25 4.74
CA GLY A 32 18.15 -6.12 3.30
C GLY A 32 16.97 -5.56 2.50
N ASP A 33 17.18 -5.39 1.19
CA ASP A 33 16.16 -4.93 0.22
C ASP A 33 15.09 -6.01 0.02
N SER A 34 14.18 -6.08 0.98
CA SER A 34 13.16 -7.10 1.10
C SER A 34 11.84 -6.55 0.57
N ASN A 35 11.42 -7.08 -0.57
CA ASN A 35 10.27 -6.57 -1.30
C ASN A 35 8.98 -7.22 -0.80
N ARG A 36 7.93 -6.41 -0.75
CA ARG A 36 6.56 -6.80 -0.40
C ARG A 36 5.59 -5.86 -1.09
N VAL A 37 4.34 -6.27 -1.21
CA VAL A 37 3.24 -5.43 -1.71
C VAL A 37 2.36 -5.07 -0.52
N VAL A 38 1.87 -3.84 -0.45
CA VAL A 38 1.04 -3.35 0.66
C VAL A 38 -0.16 -2.58 0.12
N PHE A 39 -1.35 -3.04 0.48
CA PHE A 39 -2.63 -2.38 0.19
C PHE A 39 -3.27 -1.89 1.49
N ALA A 40 -3.92 -0.73 1.45
CA ALA A 40 -4.58 -0.10 2.59
C ALA A 40 -6.01 0.33 2.24
N PRO A 41 -6.97 -0.62 2.17
CA PRO A 41 -8.33 -0.32 1.79
C PRO A 41 -8.98 0.70 2.73
N GLY A 42 -9.73 1.63 2.15
CA GLY A 42 -10.41 2.70 2.88
C GLY A 42 -11.77 2.31 3.48
N ASN A 43 -12.42 1.28 2.92
CA ASN A 43 -13.76 0.85 3.31
C ASN A 43 -13.97 -0.66 3.10
N VAL A 44 -15.16 -1.16 3.47
CA VAL A 44 -15.50 -2.60 3.43
C VAL A 44 -15.56 -3.16 2.00
N ALA A 45 -15.98 -2.36 1.02
CA ALA A 45 -16.02 -2.80 -0.38
C ALA A 45 -14.60 -2.97 -0.93
N GLU A 46 -13.74 -1.99 -0.67
CA GLU A 46 -12.31 -2.04 -1.03
C GLU A 46 -11.59 -3.19 -0.34
N CYS A 47 -11.90 -3.51 0.92
CA CYS A 47 -11.36 -4.68 1.62
C CYS A 47 -11.61 -5.98 0.83
N TYR A 48 -12.79 -6.14 0.24
CA TYR A 48 -13.11 -7.31 -0.58
C TYR A 48 -12.30 -7.35 -1.88
N ASP A 49 -12.27 -6.24 -2.61
CA ASP A 49 -11.57 -6.16 -3.90
C ASP A 49 -10.06 -6.32 -3.73
N GLN A 50 -9.47 -5.56 -2.81
CA GLN A 50 -8.03 -5.54 -2.60
C GLN A 50 -7.54 -6.80 -1.89
N ALA A 51 -8.38 -7.54 -1.16
CA ALA A 51 -8.02 -8.87 -0.68
C ALA A 51 -7.84 -9.86 -1.84
N ARG A 52 -8.74 -9.85 -2.82
CA ARG A 52 -8.60 -10.68 -4.02
C ARG A 52 -7.34 -10.30 -4.79
N GLU A 53 -7.08 -9.01 -4.89
CA GLU A 53 -5.89 -8.47 -5.55
C GLU A 53 -4.59 -8.87 -4.85
N ALA A 54 -4.55 -8.80 -3.51
CA ALA A 54 -3.40 -9.25 -2.73
C ALA A 54 -3.09 -10.74 -2.95
N PHE A 55 -4.10 -11.60 -3.09
CA PHE A 55 -3.89 -13.00 -3.45
C PHE A 55 -3.41 -13.13 -4.90
N ARG A 56 -4.02 -12.44 -5.87
CA ARG A 56 -3.59 -12.44 -7.28
C ARG A 56 -2.11 -12.07 -7.39
N VAL A 57 -1.73 -10.92 -6.84
CA VAL A 57 -0.36 -10.40 -6.87
C VAL A 57 0.61 -11.34 -6.15
N ALA A 58 0.24 -11.87 -4.98
CA ALA A 58 1.10 -12.80 -4.24
C ALA A 58 1.39 -14.09 -5.01
N TYR A 59 0.41 -14.62 -5.75
CA TYR A 59 0.57 -15.82 -6.56
C TYR A 59 1.30 -15.53 -7.88
N GLU A 60 0.89 -14.49 -8.60
CA GLU A 60 1.46 -14.10 -9.89
C GLU A 60 2.94 -13.75 -9.76
N TYR A 61 3.26 -12.83 -8.84
CA TYR A 61 4.63 -12.33 -8.68
C TYR A 61 5.44 -13.09 -7.65
N GLN A 62 4.83 -14.04 -6.92
CA GLN A 62 5.49 -14.86 -5.91
C GLN A 62 6.22 -13.97 -4.89
N ILE A 63 5.49 -13.01 -4.33
CA ILE A 63 5.96 -11.98 -3.40
C ILE A 63 5.02 -11.88 -2.20
N PRO A 64 5.50 -11.58 -0.99
CA PRO A 64 4.60 -11.31 0.13
C PRO A 64 3.72 -10.09 -0.17
N ALA A 65 2.40 -10.27 -0.09
CA ALA A 65 1.43 -9.18 -0.08
C ALA A 65 0.85 -9.01 1.32
N VAL A 66 0.67 -7.77 1.74
CA VAL A 66 0.14 -7.35 3.04
C VAL A 66 -1.07 -6.46 2.81
N ILE A 67 -2.12 -6.68 3.58
CA ILE A 67 -3.27 -5.78 3.64
C ILE A 67 -3.20 -5.14 5.02
N VAL A 68 -3.15 -3.82 5.07
CA VAL A 68 -3.18 -3.06 6.33
C VAL A 68 -4.56 -2.48 6.52
N ILE A 69 -5.20 -2.84 7.62
CA ILE A 69 -6.45 -2.24 8.10
C ILE A 69 -6.23 -1.77 9.52
N ASP A 70 -7.10 -0.92 10.04
CA ASP A 70 -7.08 -0.57 11.45
C ASP A 70 -8.36 -1.02 12.16
N GLN A 71 -8.36 -0.87 13.47
CA GLN A 71 -9.44 -1.32 14.31
C GLN A 71 -10.79 -0.66 13.97
N LYS A 72 -10.82 0.57 13.41
CA LYS A 72 -12.07 1.24 13.01
C LYS A 72 -12.71 0.43 11.88
N LEU A 73 -11.96 0.18 10.82
CA LEU A 73 -12.47 -0.56 9.65
C LEU A 73 -12.79 -2.02 10.00
N SER A 74 -11.97 -2.66 10.83
CA SER A 74 -12.23 -4.05 11.25
C SER A 74 -13.49 -4.23 12.10
N GLY A 75 -13.91 -3.17 12.82
CA GLY A 75 -15.07 -3.20 13.72
C GLY A 75 -16.33 -2.56 13.14
N GLU A 76 -16.22 -1.87 12.00
CA GLU A 76 -17.33 -1.22 11.33
C GLU A 76 -18.19 -2.22 10.54
N MET A 77 -19.50 -1.95 10.49
CA MET A 77 -20.44 -2.66 9.64
C MET A 77 -21.14 -1.65 8.73
N THR A 78 -21.02 -1.86 7.43
CA THR A 78 -21.69 -1.04 6.41
C THR A 78 -22.46 -1.92 5.44
N ASN A 79 -23.50 -1.34 4.82
CA ASN A 79 -24.25 -2.03 3.78
C ASN A 79 -23.53 -1.88 2.45
N VAL A 80 -23.19 -2.99 1.82
CA VAL A 80 -22.65 -3.04 0.46
C VAL A 80 -23.64 -3.79 -0.42
N PRO A 81 -23.93 -3.34 -1.66
CA PRO A 81 -24.79 -4.07 -2.57
C PRO A 81 -24.32 -5.52 -2.75
N GLU A 82 -25.24 -6.49 -2.66
CA GLU A 82 -24.91 -7.92 -2.78
C GLU A 82 -24.16 -8.23 -4.09
N ALA A 83 -24.54 -7.56 -5.18
CA ALA A 83 -23.91 -7.69 -6.49
C ALA A 83 -22.41 -7.34 -6.51
N HIS A 84 -21.90 -6.59 -5.52
CA HIS A 84 -20.46 -6.32 -5.38
C HIS A 84 -19.65 -7.59 -5.13
N PHE A 85 -20.25 -8.56 -4.44
CA PHE A 85 -19.63 -9.83 -4.06
C PHE A 85 -19.89 -10.96 -5.05
N ASP A 86 -20.73 -10.71 -6.08
CA ASP A 86 -21.10 -11.69 -7.11
C ASP A 86 -19.99 -11.81 -8.16
N ARG A 87 -18.89 -12.46 -7.76
CA ARG A 87 -17.71 -12.70 -8.59
C ARG A 87 -17.24 -14.13 -8.42
N GLU A 88 -16.91 -14.77 -9.54
CA GLU A 88 -16.35 -16.11 -9.54
C GLU A 88 -15.03 -16.16 -8.72
N PRO A 89 -14.83 -17.21 -7.90
CA PRO A 89 -13.54 -17.43 -7.26
C PRO A 89 -12.45 -17.55 -8.32
N ASN A 90 -11.27 -16.97 -8.05
CA ASN A 90 -10.11 -17.15 -8.92
C ASN A 90 -9.20 -18.27 -8.33
N PRO A 91 -9.20 -19.49 -8.90
CA PRO A 91 -8.34 -20.58 -8.44
C PRO A 91 -6.93 -20.54 -9.05
N ASP A 92 -6.61 -19.51 -9.86
CA ASP A 92 -5.33 -19.40 -10.56
C ASP A 92 -4.16 -19.41 -9.57
N LEU A 93 -3.13 -20.19 -9.92
CA LEU A 93 -1.91 -20.34 -9.14
C LEU A 93 -0.80 -19.38 -9.62
N GLY A 94 -1.13 -18.46 -10.53
CA GLY A 94 -0.23 -17.53 -11.19
C GLY A 94 0.80 -18.26 -12.03
N SER A 95 1.98 -17.66 -12.21
CA SER A 95 3.14 -18.23 -12.92
C SER A 95 3.63 -19.58 -12.35
N THR A 96 2.93 -20.66 -12.71
CA THR A 96 3.09 -22.04 -12.23
C THR A 96 3.04 -22.99 -13.42
N LEU A 97 4.04 -23.87 -13.53
CA LEU A 97 4.20 -24.76 -14.68
C LEU A 97 3.49 -26.10 -14.48
N THR A 98 2.98 -26.66 -15.58
CA THR A 98 2.62 -28.07 -15.72
C THR A 98 3.87 -28.96 -15.84
N GLU A 99 3.73 -30.29 -15.70
CA GLU A 99 4.87 -31.20 -15.87
C GLU A 99 5.47 -31.17 -17.29
N GLU A 100 4.62 -30.98 -18.30
CA GLU A 100 5.06 -30.83 -19.69
C GLU A 100 5.88 -29.54 -19.87
N GLU A 101 5.42 -28.42 -19.32
CA GLU A 101 6.15 -27.16 -19.39
C GLU A 101 7.43 -27.17 -18.55
N ILE A 102 7.43 -27.88 -17.41
CA ILE A 102 8.65 -28.10 -16.61
C ILE A 102 9.71 -28.78 -17.47
N ALA A 103 9.36 -29.82 -18.24
CA ALA A 103 10.32 -30.57 -19.05
C ALA A 103 11.07 -29.68 -20.06
N GLU A 104 10.38 -28.69 -20.64
CA GLU A 104 10.94 -27.73 -21.60
C GLU A 104 11.60 -26.51 -20.94
N ALA A 105 11.37 -26.29 -19.65
CA ALA A 105 11.90 -25.15 -18.92
C ALA A 105 13.43 -25.25 -18.71
N PRO A 106 14.11 -24.11 -18.43
CA PRO A 106 15.55 -24.11 -18.23
C PRO A 106 16.00 -25.04 -17.08
N HIS A 107 16.95 -25.92 -17.40
CA HIS A 107 17.62 -26.80 -16.44
C HIS A 107 19.12 -26.54 -16.42
N HIS A 108 19.74 -26.76 -15.26
CA HIS A 108 21.19 -26.89 -15.17
C HIS A 108 21.67 -28.11 -15.96
N ALA A 109 22.95 -28.14 -16.35
CA ALA A 109 23.59 -29.27 -17.02
C ALA A 109 23.48 -30.62 -16.27
N SER A 110 23.11 -30.60 -14.99
CA SER A 110 22.85 -31.78 -14.16
C SER A 110 21.38 -32.22 -14.13
N GLY A 111 20.51 -31.61 -14.93
CA GLY A 111 19.08 -31.88 -14.99
C GLY A 111 18.30 -31.34 -13.78
N LYS A 112 18.79 -30.30 -13.10
CA LYS A 112 18.07 -29.62 -12.01
C LYS A 112 17.31 -28.42 -12.56
N PHE A 113 16.03 -28.31 -12.22
CA PHE A 113 15.16 -27.20 -12.63
C PHE A 113 15.69 -25.85 -12.11
N ASN A 114 15.74 -24.85 -12.99
CA ASN A 114 16.17 -23.50 -12.62
C ASN A 114 14.97 -22.70 -12.09
N ARG A 115 14.61 -22.93 -10.82
CA ARG A 115 13.52 -22.22 -10.15
C ARG A 115 13.74 -20.70 -10.03
N PHE A 116 14.99 -20.26 -9.91
CA PHE A 116 15.39 -18.89 -9.60
C PHE A 116 16.22 -18.30 -10.73
N GLN A 117 15.71 -18.36 -11.96
CA GLN A 117 16.36 -17.86 -13.17
C GLN A 117 16.87 -16.43 -12.96
N HIS A 118 18.00 -16.08 -13.56
CA HIS A 118 18.59 -14.74 -13.42
C HIS A 118 17.80 -13.68 -14.18
N ASP A 119 17.26 -14.03 -15.35
CA ASP A 119 16.57 -13.08 -16.22
C ASP A 119 15.23 -13.60 -16.78
N PRO A 120 14.26 -13.95 -15.90
CA PRO A 120 12.90 -14.20 -16.33
C PRO A 120 12.18 -12.88 -16.66
N GLU A 121 11.14 -12.97 -17.48
CA GLU A 121 10.19 -11.88 -17.69
C GLU A 121 9.62 -11.38 -16.35
N ASN A 122 9.48 -10.06 -16.20
CA ASN A 122 8.96 -9.40 -14.99
C ASN A 122 9.68 -9.75 -13.67
N GLY A 123 10.86 -10.37 -13.72
CA GLY A 123 11.54 -10.89 -12.53
C GLY A 123 10.87 -12.12 -11.90
N VAL A 124 9.84 -12.68 -12.53
CA VAL A 124 9.06 -13.80 -12.03
C VAL A 124 9.50 -15.09 -12.70
N SER A 125 10.32 -15.89 -12.00
CA SER A 125 10.59 -17.25 -12.47
C SER A 125 9.36 -18.13 -12.23
N PRO A 126 8.82 -18.80 -13.25
CA PRO A 126 7.73 -19.75 -13.07
C PRO A 126 8.10 -20.83 -12.06
N ARG A 127 7.12 -21.28 -11.28
CA ARG A 127 7.35 -22.29 -10.23
C ARG A 127 6.82 -23.66 -10.61
N SER A 128 7.47 -24.68 -10.09
CA SER A 128 6.89 -26.01 -9.91
C SER A 128 6.22 -26.11 -8.54
N ILE A 129 5.37 -27.11 -8.39
CA ILE A 129 4.73 -27.54 -7.15
C ILE A 129 5.41 -28.83 -6.67
N PRO A 130 5.65 -29.00 -5.36
CA PRO A 130 6.19 -30.25 -4.81
C PRO A 130 5.41 -31.48 -5.28
N GLY A 131 6.12 -32.43 -5.88
CA GLY A 131 5.54 -33.68 -6.41
C GLY A 131 5.58 -33.78 -7.93
N GLN A 132 5.70 -32.66 -8.65
CA GLN A 132 5.81 -32.67 -10.12
C GLN A 132 7.16 -33.23 -10.59
N GLU A 133 7.12 -34.12 -11.59
CA GLU A 133 8.32 -34.68 -12.21
C GLU A 133 9.18 -33.58 -12.85
N GLY A 134 10.51 -33.71 -12.77
CA GLY A 134 11.47 -32.70 -13.27
C GLY A 134 11.57 -31.41 -12.45
N GLY A 135 10.52 -31.04 -11.70
CA GLY A 135 10.40 -29.73 -11.04
C GLY A 135 11.16 -29.55 -9.72
N ARG A 136 12.08 -30.45 -9.35
CA ARG A 136 12.75 -30.37 -8.04
C ARG A 136 13.73 -29.19 -7.97
N TYR A 137 13.67 -28.43 -6.88
CA TYR A 137 14.63 -27.37 -6.56
C TYR A 137 14.82 -27.24 -5.05
N LEU A 138 15.81 -26.44 -4.62
CA LEU A 138 16.04 -26.12 -3.21
C LEU A 138 15.61 -24.68 -2.92
N ALA A 139 14.62 -24.47 -2.05
CA ALA A 139 14.34 -23.14 -1.51
C ALA A 139 15.22 -22.89 -0.29
N SER A 140 16.06 -21.84 -0.33
CA SER A 140 16.97 -21.47 0.76
C SER A 140 16.81 -20.01 1.13
N GLY A 141 16.99 -19.69 2.41
CA GLY A 141 17.07 -18.30 2.88
C GLY A 141 18.42 -17.63 2.58
N ASN A 142 19.47 -18.41 2.33
CA ASN A 142 20.74 -17.88 1.85
C ASN A 142 20.62 -17.48 0.37
N GLU A 143 21.48 -16.57 -0.08
CA GLU A 143 21.61 -16.28 -1.51
C GLU A 143 21.94 -17.55 -2.30
N HIS A 144 21.39 -17.66 -3.51
CA HIS A 144 21.37 -18.92 -4.24
C HIS A 144 21.54 -18.79 -5.75
N THR A 145 22.00 -19.86 -6.38
CA THR A 145 22.05 -20.02 -7.85
C THR A 145 20.65 -20.22 -8.44
N PRO A 146 20.48 -20.26 -9.77
CA PRO A 146 19.19 -20.53 -10.39
C PRO A 146 18.51 -21.84 -9.98
N GLN A 147 19.28 -22.84 -9.56
CA GLN A 147 18.75 -24.13 -9.09
C GLN A 147 18.43 -24.13 -7.59
N GLY A 148 18.75 -23.04 -6.87
CA GLY A 148 18.51 -22.88 -5.44
C GLY A 148 19.66 -23.31 -4.52
N HIS A 149 20.86 -23.59 -5.05
CA HIS A 149 22.03 -23.93 -4.22
C HIS A 149 22.69 -22.66 -3.68
N ILE A 150 23.22 -22.72 -2.47
CA ILE A 150 23.87 -21.57 -1.81
C ILE A 150 25.02 -21.04 -2.68
N SER A 151 25.09 -19.72 -2.84
CA SER A 151 26.15 -19.05 -3.58
C SER A 151 26.54 -17.74 -2.92
N GLU A 152 27.85 -17.50 -2.86
CA GLU A 152 28.46 -16.23 -2.45
C GLU A 152 29.13 -15.50 -3.63
N ASP A 153 28.90 -16.00 -4.86
CA ASP A 153 29.42 -15.41 -6.07
C ASP A 153 28.84 -14.00 -6.31
N PRO A 154 29.68 -12.96 -6.52
CA PRO A 154 29.23 -11.59 -6.67
C PRO A 154 28.29 -11.37 -7.88
N ASP A 155 28.58 -12.00 -9.02
CA ASP A 155 27.77 -11.83 -10.23
C ASP A 155 26.38 -12.45 -10.04
N ASN A 156 26.32 -13.63 -9.42
CA ASN A 156 25.05 -14.24 -9.01
C ASN A 156 24.28 -13.35 -8.01
N ARG A 157 24.98 -12.73 -7.04
CA ARG A 157 24.33 -11.86 -6.05
C ARG A 157 23.66 -10.65 -6.70
N VAL A 158 24.33 -10.00 -7.66
CA VAL A 158 23.76 -8.89 -8.42
C VAL A 158 22.55 -9.36 -9.21
N ALA A 159 22.70 -10.40 -10.04
CA ALA A 159 21.62 -10.91 -10.88
C ALA A 159 20.37 -11.32 -10.08
N GLN A 160 20.55 -11.98 -8.94
CA GLN A 160 19.44 -12.41 -8.09
C GLN A 160 18.74 -11.23 -7.39
N THR A 161 19.50 -10.21 -7.00
CA THR A 161 18.93 -9.02 -6.33
C THR A 161 18.15 -8.18 -7.32
N ASP A 162 18.73 -7.88 -8.48
CA ASP A 162 18.09 -7.11 -9.54
C ASP A 162 16.80 -7.80 -10.00
N ARG A 163 16.81 -9.12 -10.16
CA ARG A 163 15.59 -9.88 -10.47
C ARG A 163 14.49 -9.69 -9.43
N ARG A 164 14.81 -9.75 -8.13
CA ARG A 164 13.81 -9.60 -7.07
C ARG A 164 13.25 -8.18 -7.03
N LEU A 165 14.06 -7.17 -7.33
CA LEU A 165 13.66 -5.76 -7.39
C LEU A 165 12.76 -5.47 -8.60
N ARG A 166 13.10 -6.00 -9.78
CA ARG A 166 12.27 -5.85 -11.01
C ARG A 166 10.82 -6.29 -10.86
N LYS A 167 10.52 -7.16 -9.89
CA LYS A 167 9.13 -7.53 -9.58
C LYS A 167 8.30 -6.33 -9.14
N LEU A 168 8.86 -5.41 -8.36
CA LEU A 168 8.12 -4.24 -7.88
C LEU A 168 7.72 -3.32 -9.04
N ASP A 169 8.64 -3.09 -9.98
CA ASP A 169 8.35 -2.31 -11.19
C ASP A 169 7.23 -2.98 -12.02
N ALA A 170 7.36 -4.29 -12.27
CA ALA A 170 6.34 -5.03 -13.01
C ALA A 170 4.98 -5.06 -12.28
N ILE A 171 4.98 -5.12 -10.95
CA ILE A 171 3.75 -5.04 -10.14
C ILE A 171 3.12 -3.65 -10.28
N ARG A 172 3.91 -2.57 -10.24
CA ARG A 172 3.37 -1.20 -10.41
C ARG A 172 2.73 -1.05 -11.79
N ASP A 173 3.41 -1.48 -12.86
CA ASP A 173 2.87 -1.44 -14.22
C ASP A 173 1.56 -2.23 -14.35
N ASP A 174 1.50 -3.43 -13.75
CA ASP A 174 0.29 -4.26 -13.73
C ASP A 174 -0.85 -3.59 -12.96
N LEU A 175 -0.55 -3.07 -11.77
CA LEU A 175 -1.49 -2.33 -10.92
C LEU A 175 -2.06 -1.09 -11.63
N ASP A 176 -1.25 -0.34 -12.37
CA ASP A 176 -1.67 0.81 -13.18
C ASP A 176 -2.55 0.41 -14.38
N SER A 177 -2.37 -0.82 -14.88
CA SER A 177 -3.12 -1.32 -16.03
C SER A 177 -4.50 -1.88 -15.68
N THR A 178 -4.78 -2.10 -14.39
CA THR A 178 -6.06 -2.66 -13.93
C THR A 178 -7.18 -1.62 -13.90
N ASP A 179 -8.40 -2.03 -14.23
CA ASP A 179 -9.60 -1.18 -14.11
C ASP A 179 -10.06 -0.98 -12.64
N LEU A 180 -9.35 -1.57 -11.68
CA LEU A 180 -9.68 -1.44 -10.26
C LEU A 180 -9.09 -0.13 -9.74
N ASP A 181 -9.94 0.87 -9.56
CA ASP A 181 -9.58 2.11 -8.89
C ASP A 181 -9.25 1.82 -7.42
N ARG A 182 -7.98 2.04 -7.05
CA ARG A 182 -7.48 1.95 -5.68
C ARG A 182 -7.12 3.32 -5.12
N GLN A 183 -7.12 4.36 -5.97
CA GLN A 183 -6.80 5.73 -5.59
C GLN A 183 -8.04 6.60 -5.69
N THR A 184 -8.86 6.52 -4.65
CA THR A 184 -10.20 7.11 -4.62
C THR A 184 -10.15 8.63 -4.57
N ALA A 185 -10.38 9.27 -5.71
CA ALA A 185 -10.58 10.71 -5.79
C ALA A 185 -11.99 11.11 -5.35
N TYR A 186 -12.11 12.21 -4.61
CA TYR A 186 -13.39 12.72 -4.12
C TYR A 186 -13.46 14.25 -4.12
N GLY A 187 -14.60 14.82 -4.52
CA GLY A 187 -14.81 16.27 -4.61
C GLY A 187 -14.60 16.84 -6.02
N PRO A 188 -14.64 18.18 -6.19
CA PRO A 188 -14.54 18.84 -7.49
C PRO A 188 -13.14 18.69 -8.12
N ASP A 189 -13.09 18.42 -9.43
CA ASP A 189 -11.82 18.24 -10.17
C ASP A 189 -10.89 19.46 -10.08
N ASP A 190 -11.47 20.67 -10.11
CA ASP A 190 -10.80 21.97 -10.13
C ASP A 190 -10.63 22.60 -8.74
N ALA A 191 -10.68 21.78 -7.68
CA ALA A 191 -10.50 22.26 -6.31
C ALA A 191 -9.10 22.85 -6.04
N GLU A 192 -9.06 23.93 -5.26
CA GLU A 192 -7.84 24.69 -4.93
C GLU A 192 -6.94 23.97 -3.91
N TYR A 193 -7.55 23.26 -2.96
CA TYR A 193 -6.87 22.58 -1.85
C TYR A 193 -7.12 21.08 -1.87
N GLY A 194 -6.14 20.32 -1.38
CA GLY A 194 -6.18 18.86 -1.31
C GLY A 194 -6.25 18.31 0.11
N ILE A 195 -6.87 17.15 0.27
CA ILE A 195 -6.71 16.29 1.44
C ILE A 195 -6.22 14.91 0.99
N LEU A 196 -5.05 14.50 1.48
CA LEU A 196 -4.52 13.15 1.31
C LEU A 196 -4.88 12.31 2.53
N VAL A 197 -5.33 11.09 2.29
CA VAL A 197 -5.72 10.15 3.35
C VAL A 197 -5.41 8.73 2.93
N TRP A 198 -5.27 7.83 3.90
CA TRP A 198 -5.11 6.40 3.64
C TRP A 198 -5.91 5.58 4.64
N GLY A 199 -6.31 4.37 4.22
CA GLY A 199 -7.07 3.46 5.05
C GLY A 199 -8.39 4.06 5.56
N SER A 200 -8.81 3.64 6.76
CA SER A 200 -10.18 3.81 7.26
C SER A 200 -10.69 5.24 7.42
N GLN A 201 -9.84 6.26 7.30
CA GLN A 201 -10.27 7.66 7.42
C GLN A 201 -10.84 8.22 6.12
N GLN A 202 -10.75 7.50 5.00
CA GLN A 202 -11.24 7.95 3.70
C GLN A 202 -12.72 8.42 3.73
N PRO A 203 -13.71 7.64 4.22
CA PRO A 203 -15.10 8.13 4.27
C PRO A 203 -15.31 9.33 5.19
N THR A 204 -14.49 9.47 6.24
CA THR A 204 -14.54 10.60 7.17
C THR A 204 -14.00 11.87 6.50
N VAL A 205 -12.98 11.73 5.66
CA VAL A 205 -12.45 12.82 4.82
C VAL A 205 -13.45 13.20 3.74
N GLU A 206 -14.11 12.24 3.09
CA GLU A 206 -15.17 12.51 2.09
C GLU A 206 -16.27 13.42 2.68
N GLU A 207 -16.77 13.09 3.88
CA GLU A 207 -17.77 13.93 4.56
C GLU A 207 -17.22 15.31 4.97
N ALA A 208 -15.94 15.41 5.33
CA ALA A 208 -15.30 16.70 5.62
C ALA A 208 -15.16 17.55 4.35
N VAL A 209 -14.82 16.94 3.21
CA VAL A 209 -14.77 17.61 1.89
C VAL A 209 -16.14 18.16 1.51
N ASP A 210 -17.22 17.39 1.71
CA ASP A 210 -18.58 17.88 1.45
C ASP A 210 -18.89 19.14 2.26
N ARG A 211 -18.64 19.09 3.58
CA ARG A 211 -18.88 20.22 4.49
C ARG A 211 -18.07 21.45 4.11
N LEU A 212 -16.78 21.29 3.81
CA LEU A 212 -15.91 22.39 3.40
C LEU A 212 -16.40 23.07 2.12
N ASN A 213 -16.82 22.27 1.12
CA ASN A 213 -17.36 22.82 -0.12
C ASN A 213 -18.75 23.47 0.08
N GLU A 214 -19.61 22.92 0.94
CA GLU A 214 -20.87 23.54 1.35
C GLU A 214 -20.66 24.89 2.03
N ASP A 215 -19.58 25.03 2.81
CA ASP A 215 -19.18 26.28 3.47
C ASP A 215 -18.41 27.24 2.54
N GLY A 216 -18.23 26.89 1.27
CA GLY A 216 -17.69 27.76 0.22
C GLY A 216 -16.18 27.66 0.01
N HIS A 217 -15.52 26.67 0.61
CA HIS A 217 -14.15 26.31 0.25
C HIS A 217 -14.10 25.53 -1.07
N SER A 218 -12.90 25.32 -1.58
CA SER A 218 -12.63 24.59 -2.83
C SER A 218 -11.67 23.46 -2.51
N VAL A 219 -12.21 22.29 -2.15
CA VAL A 219 -11.44 21.18 -1.57
C VAL A 219 -11.78 19.87 -2.26
N LYS A 220 -10.75 19.07 -2.54
CA LYS A 220 -10.88 17.67 -2.98
C LYS A 220 -9.97 16.76 -2.15
N ALA A 221 -10.23 15.46 -2.21
CA ALA A 221 -9.43 14.46 -1.54
C ALA A 221 -8.94 13.36 -2.48
N LEU A 222 -7.86 12.70 -2.07
CA LEU A 222 -7.39 11.46 -2.66
C LEU A 222 -7.10 10.45 -1.54
N GLY A 223 -7.83 9.34 -1.57
CA GLY A 223 -7.56 8.15 -0.78
C GLY A 223 -6.44 7.34 -1.41
N VAL A 224 -5.38 7.05 -0.66
CA VAL A 224 -4.25 6.24 -1.11
C VAL A 224 -4.27 4.85 -0.47
N SER A 225 -4.35 3.82 -1.30
CA SER A 225 -4.36 2.42 -0.87
C SER A 225 -3.07 1.68 -1.25
N ASP A 226 -2.55 1.88 -2.47
CA ASP A 226 -1.28 1.28 -2.86
C ASP A 226 -0.15 1.95 -2.05
N LEU A 227 0.33 1.29 -0.99
CA LEU A 227 1.41 1.82 -0.15
C LEU A 227 2.78 1.29 -0.56
N MET A 228 2.82 0.14 -1.25
CA MET A 228 4.02 -0.42 -1.85
C MET A 228 3.61 -1.43 -2.95
N PRO A 229 4.06 -1.28 -4.21
CA PRO A 229 4.73 -0.11 -4.77
C PRO A 229 3.82 1.12 -4.80
N TYR A 230 4.38 2.29 -4.48
CA TYR A 230 3.62 3.54 -4.33
C TYR A 230 3.13 4.08 -5.69
N PRO A 231 1.90 4.63 -5.79
CA PRO A 231 1.32 5.17 -7.01
C PRO A 231 1.83 6.60 -7.25
N GLU A 232 3.10 6.71 -7.65
CA GLU A 232 3.78 8.00 -7.82
C GLU A 232 3.03 8.96 -8.77
N GLN A 233 2.46 8.43 -9.86
CA GLN A 233 1.80 9.23 -10.88
C GLN A 233 0.46 9.81 -10.37
N ASP A 234 -0.43 8.97 -9.81
CA ASP A 234 -1.73 9.44 -9.29
C ASP A 234 -1.56 10.50 -8.20
N VAL A 235 -0.63 10.26 -7.27
CA VAL A 235 -0.37 11.20 -6.16
C VAL A 235 0.32 12.47 -6.68
N THR A 236 1.21 12.36 -7.68
CA THR A 236 1.80 13.52 -8.35
C THR A 236 0.73 14.39 -9.00
N ASP A 237 -0.14 13.79 -9.82
CA ASP A 237 -1.17 14.53 -10.56
C ASP A 237 -2.12 15.25 -9.60
N PHE A 238 -2.49 14.58 -8.50
CA PHE A 238 -3.24 15.20 -7.42
C PHE A 238 -2.50 16.39 -6.78
N LEU A 239 -1.26 16.18 -6.34
CA LEU A 239 -0.48 17.22 -5.64
C LEU A 239 -0.08 18.39 -6.54
N GLU A 240 0.06 18.20 -7.84
CA GLU A 240 0.30 19.28 -8.81
C GLU A 240 -0.95 20.13 -9.04
N SER A 241 -2.13 19.52 -8.94
CA SER A 241 -3.41 20.20 -9.17
C SER A 241 -3.88 21.10 -8.02
N VAL A 242 -3.31 20.97 -6.82
CA VAL A 242 -3.70 21.74 -5.63
C VAL A 242 -2.57 22.66 -5.14
N LYS A 243 -2.92 23.73 -4.43
CA LYS A 243 -1.95 24.68 -3.86
C LYS A 243 -1.27 24.12 -2.62
N GLU A 244 -2.07 23.62 -1.69
CA GLU A 244 -1.64 22.98 -0.46
C GLU A 244 -2.44 21.70 -0.22
N CYS A 245 -1.86 20.79 0.56
CA CYS A 245 -2.48 19.52 0.87
C CYS A 245 -2.38 19.19 2.35
N LEU A 246 -3.52 18.89 2.97
CA LEU A 246 -3.59 18.35 4.32
C LEU A 246 -3.49 16.82 4.29
N VAL A 247 -2.59 16.23 5.06
CA VAL A 247 -2.42 14.77 5.17
C VAL A 247 -3.09 14.29 6.46
N VAL A 248 -4.20 13.58 6.34
CA VAL A 248 -4.98 13.07 7.49
C VAL A 248 -4.52 11.65 7.82
N GLU A 249 -3.97 11.47 9.02
CA GLU A 249 -3.47 10.15 9.44
C GLU A 249 -3.53 9.96 10.96
N MET A 250 -3.83 8.72 11.38
CA MET A 250 -4.01 8.38 12.79
C MET A 250 -2.74 7.83 13.45
N ASN A 251 -1.67 8.62 13.47
CA ASN A 251 -0.45 8.28 14.18
C ASN A 251 0.27 9.54 14.68
N ALA A 252 1.28 9.37 15.54
CA ALA A 252 1.98 10.49 16.17
C ALA A 252 3.22 10.98 15.40
N SER A 253 3.62 10.32 14.31
CA SER A 253 4.90 10.56 13.63
C SER A 253 4.78 10.89 12.14
N ALA A 254 3.56 11.09 11.65
CA ALA A 254 3.25 11.40 10.26
C ALA A 254 3.79 10.36 9.24
N GLN A 255 3.62 9.06 9.52
CA GLN A 255 4.22 7.97 8.74
C GLN A 255 3.81 7.98 7.25
N PHE A 256 2.55 8.29 6.96
CA PHE A 256 2.05 8.33 5.59
C PHE A 256 2.59 9.56 4.85
N ARG A 257 2.62 10.74 5.49
CA ARG A 257 3.35 11.89 4.92
C ARG A 257 4.82 11.54 4.67
N GLY A 258 5.46 10.83 5.60
CA GLY A 258 6.84 10.38 5.47
C GLY A 258 7.07 9.46 4.27
N LEU A 259 6.15 8.52 4.00
CA LEU A 259 6.14 7.72 2.78
C LEU A 259 6.01 8.61 1.53
N THR A 260 5.02 9.50 1.48
CA THR A 260 4.81 10.41 0.35
C THR A 260 6.05 11.26 0.09
N GLN A 261 6.73 11.77 1.12
CA GLN A 261 7.96 12.54 0.97
C GLN A 261 9.15 11.69 0.51
N LYS A 262 9.23 10.43 0.94
CA LYS A 262 10.28 9.51 0.48
C LYS A 262 10.17 9.24 -1.02
N GLU A 263 8.96 9.01 -1.52
CA GLU A 263 8.71 8.71 -2.93
C GLU A 263 8.67 10.00 -3.78
N LEU A 264 8.07 11.08 -3.27
CA LEU A 264 7.79 12.31 -4.01
C LEU A 264 8.33 13.58 -3.32
N GLY A 265 9.60 13.55 -2.90
CA GLY A 265 10.21 14.58 -2.05
C GLY A 265 10.07 16.05 -2.51
N ARG A 266 9.76 16.30 -3.78
CA ARG A 266 9.53 17.65 -4.32
C ARG A 266 8.27 18.35 -3.78
N PHE A 267 7.35 17.62 -3.15
CA PHE A 267 6.10 18.18 -2.60
C PHE A 267 6.14 18.47 -1.11
N GLY A 268 7.28 18.32 -0.42
CA GLY A 268 7.37 18.47 1.03
C GLY A 268 6.83 19.80 1.57
N GLU A 269 6.99 20.90 0.82
CA GLU A 269 6.48 22.24 1.14
C GLU A 269 4.95 22.38 1.03
N LYS A 270 4.26 21.41 0.42
CA LYS A 270 2.79 21.41 0.29
C LYS A 270 2.08 20.58 1.36
N LEU A 271 2.81 19.73 2.11
CA LEU A 271 2.23 18.66 2.92
C LEU A 271 2.20 19.01 4.42
N THR A 272 1.06 19.48 4.90
CA THR A 272 0.80 19.67 6.32
C THR A 272 0.08 18.44 6.86
N SER A 273 0.54 17.81 7.96
CA SER A 273 -0.19 16.67 8.54
C SER A 273 -1.20 17.12 9.59
N LEU A 274 -2.39 16.53 9.54
CA LEU A 274 -3.36 16.50 10.64
C LEU A 274 -3.30 15.14 11.32
N LEU A 275 -2.80 15.13 12.55
CA LEU A 275 -2.49 13.92 13.29
C LEU A 275 -3.46 13.69 14.44
N LYS A 276 -3.90 12.44 14.62
CA LYS A 276 -4.68 12.01 15.79
C LYS A 276 -4.22 10.66 16.30
N TYR A 277 -3.94 10.57 17.60
CA TYR A 277 -3.37 9.37 18.23
C TYR A 277 -3.90 9.17 19.66
N ASN A 278 -5.15 9.57 19.88
CA ASN A 278 -5.85 9.40 21.17
C ASN A 278 -6.68 8.10 21.26
N GLY A 279 -6.60 7.25 20.23
CA GLY A 279 -7.36 6.01 20.13
C GLY A 279 -8.82 6.16 19.69
N ASN A 280 -9.27 7.33 19.25
CA ASN A 280 -10.60 7.47 18.63
C ASN A 280 -10.44 7.89 17.16
N PRO A 281 -11.31 7.40 16.25
CA PRO A 281 -11.35 7.86 14.86
C PRO A 281 -11.45 9.38 14.75
N PHE A 282 -11.03 9.95 13.62
CA PHE A 282 -11.42 11.33 13.32
C PHE A 282 -12.93 11.45 13.23
N GLU A 283 -13.44 12.60 13.66
CA GLU A 283 -14.76 13.08 13.28
C GLU A 283 -14.59 14.09 12.13
N PRO A 284 -15.54 14.18 11.19
CA PRO A 284 -15.42 15.11 10.05
C PRO A 284 -15.21 16.57 10.49
N GLY A 285 -15.83 16.99 11.58
CA GLY A 285 -15.66 18.34 12.14
C GLY A 285 -14.23 18.65 12.61
N GLU A 286 -13.47 17.64 13.05
CA GLU A 286 -12.06 17.83 13.44
C GLU A 286 -11.18 18.04 12.21
N ILE A 287 -11.54 17.44 11.07
CA ILE A 287 -10.83 17.63 9.80
C ILE A 287 -11.13 19.02 9.24
N VAL A 288 -12.40 19.45 9.31
CA VAL A 288 -12.81 20.83 8.95
C VAL A 288 -12.04 21.85 9.80
N GLU A 289 -12.00 21.67 11.13
CA GLU A 289 -11.25 22.54 12.04
C GLU A 289 -9.75 22.56 11.70
N GLY A 290 -9.15 21.39 11.44
CA GLY A 290 -7.74 21.28 11.06
C GLY A 290 -7.43 22.00 9.75
N PHE A 291 -8.31 21.87 8.75
CA PHE A 291 -8.22 22.56 7.46
C PHE A 291 -8.30 24.08 7.64
N ASP A 292 -9.27 24.57 8.42
CA ASP A 292 -9.45 26.00 8.68
C ASP A 292 -8.25 26.63 9.38
N VAL A 293 -7.67 25.93 10.36
CA VAL A 293 -6.46 26.42 11.04
C VAL A 293 -5.29 26.52 10.06
N GLN A 294 -5.12 25.53 9.17
CA GLN A 294 -4.08 25.57 8.14
C GLN A 294 -4.28 26.73 7.15
N VAL A 295 -5.46 26.80 6.51
CA VAL A 295 -5.70 27.69 5.37
C VAL A 295 -5.97 29.13 5.81
N ASN A 296 -6.71 29.32 6.90
CA ASN A 296 -7.15 30.64 7.36
C ASN A 296 -6.27 31.21 8.49
N GLY A 297 -5.25 30.47 8.94
CA GLY A 297 -4.31 30.94 9.96
C GLY A 297 -4.95 31.14 11.34
N GLY A 298 -5.91 30.27 11.69
CA GLY A 298 -6.59 30.30 12.99
C GLY A 298 -5.58 30.35 14.14
N SER A 299 -5.64 31.40 14.96
CA SER A 299 -4.68 31.64 16.05
C SER A 299 -4.88 30.75 17.27
N GLU A 300 -5.97 29.97 17.31
CA GLU A 300 -6.28 29.08 18.41
C GLU A 300 -5.90 27.64 18.05
N PRO A 301 -5.20 26.92 18.94
CA PRO A 301 -4.92 25.52 18.73
C PRO A 301 -6.25 24.75 18.61
N PRO A 302 -6.30 23.67 17.80
CA PRO A 302 -7.52 22.90 17.63
C PRO A 302 -8.12 22.48 18.98
N THR A 303 -9.44 22.60 19.08
CA THR A 303 -10.20 22.25 20.29
C THR A 303 -10.26 20.74 20.50
N ALA A 304 -10.18 19.98 19.41
CA ALA A 304 -10.02 18.55 19.41
C ALA A 304 -8.58 18.11 19.75
N GLN A 305 -8.42 16.88 20.24
CA GLN A 305 -7.11 16.27 20.53
C GLN A 305 -6.38 15.87 19.24
N ILE A 306 -6.21 16.83 18.34
CA ILE A 306 -5.54 16.73 17.05
C ILE A 306 -4.28 17.61 17.06
N ARG A 307 -3.30 17.25 16.24
CA ARG A 307 -2.03 18.00 16.12
C ARG A 307 -1.76 18.31 14.66
N LEU A 308 -1.58 19.58 14.34
CA LEU A 308 -1.04 20.00 13.06
C LEU A 308 0.49 19.91 13.09
N GLU A 309 1.05 19.33 12.04
CA GLU A 309 2.48 19.30 11.79
C GLU A 309 2.74 20.03 10.46
N PRO A 310 3.32 21.25 10.50
CA PRO A 310 3.50 22.09 9.32
C PRO A 310 4.29 21.40 8.20
N ALA A 311 4.16 21.97 7.00
CA ALA A 311 4.91 21.54 5.83
C ALA A 311 6.42 21.75 6.03
N ALA A 312 7.22 20.98 5.29
CA ALA A 312 8.67 21.11 5.36
C ALA A 312 9.10 22.45 4.76
N GLY A 313 9.53 23.41 5.59
CA GLY A 313 9.97 24.74 5.14
C GLY A 313 9.41 25.91 5.95
N ASP A 314 8.37 25.67 6.76
CA ASP A 314 7.79 26.64 7.70
C ASP A 314 8.59 26.80 9.01
#